data_AF-W1J9B0-F1
#
_entry.id   AF-W1J9B0-F1
#
_cell.length_a   1.000
_cell.length_b   1.000
_cell.length_c   1.000
_cell.angle_alpha   90.00
_cell.angle_beta   90.00
_cell.angle_gamma   90.00
#
_symmetry.space_group_name_H-M   'P 1'
#
loop_
_entity.id
_entity.type
_entity.pdbx_description
1 polymer ?
#
loop_
_entity_poly.entity_id
_entity_poly.type
_entity_poly.pdbx_seq_one_letter_code
_entity_poly.pdbx_strand_id
1 'polypeptide(L)' 'MLALHLLQISLVYVNTLMIQQVLNEPNWLSRMKREDFRALTPLIYSHVNPYGIFELDMNTRLPIEVAA' A
#
# COMPACT_ATOMS: atom_id res chain seq x y z
N MET A 1 -15.59 -4.17 -18.86
CA MET A 1 -14.59 -3.10 -18.70
C MET A 1 -14.79 -2.24 -17.44
N LEU A 2 -16.00 -2.05 -16.90
CA LEU A 2 -16.20 -1.25 -15.66
C LEU A 2 -15.66 -1.93 -14.39
N ALA A 3 -15.92 -3.23 -14.21
CA ALA A 3 -15.51 -3.98 -13.02
C ALA A 3 -13.97 -4.07 -12.85
N LEU A 4 -13.23 -4.17 -13.96
CA LEU A 4 -11.76 -4.22 -13.92
C LEU A 4 -11.15 -2.87 -13.52
N HIS A 5 -11.73 -1.76 -14.00
CA HIS A 5 -11.31 -0.42 -13.57
C HIS A 5 -11.62 -0.18 -12.09
N LEU A 6 -12.79 -0.62 -11.62
CA LEU A 6 -13.15 -0.54 -10.21
C LEU A 6 -12.16 -1.32 -9.34
N LEU A 7 -11.82 -2.55 -9.74
CA LEU A 7 -10.83 -3.37 -9.04
C LEU A 7 -9.45 -2.69 -9.03
N GLN A 8 -9.00 -2.18 -10.18
CA GLN A 8 -7.72 -1.49 -10.29
C GLN A 8 -7.66 -0.24 -9.39
N ILE A 9 -8.70 0.58 -9.38
CA ILE A 9 -8.79 1.77 -8.51
C ILE A 9 -8.83 1.37 -7.03
N SER A 10 -9.54 0.29 -6.69
CA SER A 10 -9.60 -0.21 -5.31
C SER A 10 -8.23 -0.65 -4.81
N LEU A 11 -7.45 -1.34 -5.65
CA LEU A 11 -6.08 -1.75 -5.33
C LEU A 11 -5.14 -0.54 -5.17
N VAL A 12 -5.23 0.44 -6.07
CA VAL A 12 -4.46 1.68 -5.97
C VAL A 12 -4.74 2.41 -4.66
N TYR A 13 -6.01 2.47 -4.26
CA TYR A 13 -6.44 3.13 -3.02
C TYR A 13 -5.89 2.41 -1.78
N VAL A 14 -6.05 1.09 -1.68
CA VAL A 14 -5.54 0.29 -0.57
C VAL A 14 -4.02 0.43 -0.45
N ASN A 15 -3.28 0.32 -1.57
CA ASN A 15 -1.82 0.46 -1.57
C ASN A 15 -1.38 1.86 -1.12
N THR A 16 -2.13 2.90 -1.50
CA THR A 16 -1.84 4.27 -1.06
C THR A 16 -1.96 4.40 0.47
N LEU A 17 -3.03 3.84 1.05
CA LEU A 17 -3.21 3.87 2.50
C LEU A 17 -2.10 3.10 3.24
N MET A 18 -1.73 1.92 2.73
CA MET A 18 -0.63 1.14 3.31
C MET A 18 0.70 1.88 3.28
N ILE A 19 1.02 2.56 2.18
CA ILE A 19 2.24 3.39 2.07
C ILE A 19 2.18 4.55 3.08
N GLN A 20 1.03 5.22 3.22
CA GLN A 20 0.86 6.30 4.18
C GLN A 20 1.09 5.84 5.61
N GLN A 21 0.59 4.66 6.00
CA GLN A 21 0.83 4.10 7.32
C GLN A 21 2.32 3.85 7.59
N VAL A 22 3.03 3.23 6.65
CA VAL A 22 4.48 2.98 6.79
C VAL A 22 5.25 4.30 6.91
N LEU A 23 4.87 5.31 6.11
CA LEU A 23 5.50 6.63 6.18
C LEU A 23 5.09 7.46 7.40
N ASN A 24 4.01 7.08 8.11
CA ASN A 24 3.62 7.71 9.37
C ASN A 24 4.62 7.35 10.50
N GLU A 25 5.35 6.24 10.37
CA GLU A 25 6.42 5.90 11.29
C GLU A 25 7.62 6.85 11.12
N PRO A 26 8.07 7.57 12.16
CA PRO A 26 9.10 8.60 12.07
C PRO A 26 10.46 8.05 11.60
N ASN A 27 10.73 6.77 11.85
CA ASN A 27 11.93 6.08 11.39
C ASN A 27 11.99 5.96 9.86
N TRP A 28 10.85 5.70 9.21
CA TRP A 28 10.77 5.61 7.76
C TRP A 28 10.75 6.99 7.13
N LEU A 29 9.96 7.92 7.68
CA LEU A 29 9.88 9.28 7.16
C LEU A 29 11.23 10.00 7.19
N SER A 30 12.00 9.84 8.27
CA SER A 30 13.32 10.46 8.42
C SER A 30 14.38 9.89 7.48
N ARG A 31 14.18 8.68 6.94
CA ARG A 31 15.09 8.03 5.99
C ARG A 31 14.84 8.44 4.54
N MET A 32 13.64 8.94 4.21
CA MET A 32 13.25 9.27 2.85
C MET A 32 13.93 10.53 2.33
N LYS A 33 14.51 10.45 1.15
CA LYS A 33 15.03 11.58 0.39
C LYS A 33 14.00 12.06 -0.63
N ARG A 34 14.21 13.26 -1.19
CA ARG A 34 13.35 13.82 -2.24
C ARG A 34 13.17 12.90 -3.45
N GLU A 35 14.19 12.12 -3.78
CA GLU A 35 14.13 11.16 -4.89
C GLU A 35 13.24 9.96 -4.55
N ASP A 36 13.29 9.47 -3.32
CA ASP A 36 12.47 8.35 -2.85
C ASP A 36 10.98 8.71 -2.88
N PHE A 37 10.61 9.92 -2.46
CA PHE A 37 9.23 10.41 -2.57
C PHE A 37 8.71 10.48 -4.01
N ARG A 38 9.59 10.74 -4.99
CA ARG A 38 9.21 10.75 -6.42
C ARG A 38 9.08 9.35 -6.99
N ALA A 39 9.74 8.37 -6.37
CA ALA A 39 9.68 6.97 -6.77
C ALA A 39 8.49 6.22 -6.16
N LEU A 40 7.80 6.80 -5.17
CA LEU A 40 6.58 6.21 -4.59
C LEU A 40 5.51 6.04 -5.67
N THR A 41 5.04 4.80 -5.81
CA THR A 41 3.93 4.46 -6.70
C THR A 41 2.95 3.55 -5.98
N PRO A 42 1.64 3.79 -6.08
CA PRO A 42 0.62 2.91 -5.51
C PRO A 42 0.51 1.58 -6.27
N LEU A 43 1.15 1.46 -7.44
CA LEU A 43 1.16 0.24 -8.22
C LEU A 43 2.48 -0.50 -8.01
N ILE A 44 2.65 -1.08 -6.82
CA ILE A 44 3.78 -1.95 -6.50
C ILE A 44 3.49 -3.34 -7.10
N TYR A 45 3.78 -3.51 -8.38
CA TYR A 45 3.68 -4.82 -9.08
C TYR A 45 5.04 -5.52 -9.24
N SER A 46 6.13 -4.82 -8.95
CA SER A 46 7.48 -5.36 -8.99
C SER A 46 7.73 -6.24 -7.77
N HIS A 47 7.44 -7.54 -7.89
CA HIS A 47 7.90 -8.60 -6.99
C HIS A 47 7.44 -8.54 -5.53
N VAL A 48 6.13 -8.68 -5.27
CA VAL A 48 5.71 -9.20 -3.97
C VAL A 48 5.94 -10.71 -3.95
N ASN A 49 7.10 -11.13 -3.43
CA ASN A 49 7.14 -12.27 -2.50
C ASN A 49 8.45 -12.26 -1.66
N PRO A 50 8.46 -11.74 -0.41
CA PRO A 50 9.64 -11.81 0.44
C PRO A 50 9.38 -12.58 1.76
N TYR A 51 8.97 -13.86 1.66
CA TYR A 51 8.89 -14.85 2.76
C TYR A 51 7.66 -14.84 3.71
N GLY A 52 6.46 -14.47 3.26
CA GLY A 52 5.23 -14.64 4.03
C GLY A 52 4.11 -15.26 3.20
N ILE A 53 3.44 -16.29 3.75
CA ILE A 53 2.16 -16.76 3.22
C ILE A 53 1.14 -15.66 3.55
N PHE A 54 0.64 -14.97 2.53
CA PHE A 54 -0.52 -14.09 2.69
C PHE A 54 -1.78 -14.93 2.58
N GLU A 55 -2.28 -15.41 3.72
CA GLU A 55 -3.56 -16.12 3.78
C GLU A 55 -4.68 -15.07 3.71
N LEU A 56 -5.33 -14.98 2.55
CA LEU A 56 -6.45 -14.07 2.35
C LEU A 56 -7.66 -14.56 3.16
N ASP A 57 -7.83 -14.02 4.36
CA ASP A 57 -9.05 -14.17 5.13
C ASP A 57 -10.01 -13.01 4.86
N MET A 58 -11.09 -13.29 4.13
CA MET A 58 -12.13 -12.31 3.79
C MET A 58 -12.94 -11.84 5.01
N ASN A 59 -12.83 -12.52 6.15
CA ASN A 59 -13.46 -12.12 7.41
C ASN A 59 -12.62 -11.10 8.19
N THR A 60 -11.33 -11.03 7.91
CA THR A 60 -10.40 -10.13 8.57
C THR A 60 -10.31 -8.81 7.78
N ARG A 61 -10.38 -7.69 8.49
CA ARG A 61 -10.16 -6.35 7.91
C ARG A 61 -8.67 -6.02 8.00
N LEU A 62 -8.14 -5.39 6.95
CA LEU A 62 -6.78 -4.84 7.01
C LEU A 62 -6.71 -3.80 8.15
N PRO A 63 -5.67 -3.84 9.00
CA PRO A 63 -5.49 -2.89 10.11
C PRO A 63 -5.00 -1.53 9.59
N ILE A 64 -5.81 -0.90 8.73
CA ILE A 64 -5.50 0.40 8.15
C ILE A 64 -6.00 1.48 9.10
N GLU A 65 -5.12 2.39 9.50
CA GLU A 65 -5.48 3.57 10.29
C GLU A 65 -6.51 4.39 9.52
N VAL A 66 -7.63 4.72 10.16
CA VAL A 66 -8.66 5.54 9.55
C VAL A 66 -8.13 6.96 9.44
N ALA A 67 -8.03 7.48 8.21
CA ALA A 67 -7.76 8.89 7.99
C ALA A 67 -8.87 9.70 8.66
N ALA A 68 -8.49 10.58 9.59
CA ALA A 68 -9.41 11.47 10.32
C ALA A 68 -10.16 12.44 9.41
#